data_AF-A0A1V0HVF0-F1
#
_entry.id   AF-A0A1V0HVF0-F1
#
_cell.length_a   1.000
_cell.length_b   1.000
_cell.length_c   1.000
_cell.angle_alpha   90.00
_cell.angle_beta   90.00
_cell.angle_gamma   90.00
#
_symmetry.space_group_name_H-M   'P 1'
#
loop_
_entity.id
_entity.type
_entity.pdbx_description
1 polymer ?
#
loop_
_entity_poly.entity_id
_entity_poly.type
_entity_poly.pdbx_seq_one_letter_code
_entity_poly.pdbx_strand_id
1 'polypeptide(L)' 'MPNPFPAAVTALPAARLYEIHDCLALALDATERPGRYSQSEREARSYLRTALRHTLHLMETRA' A
#
# COMPACT_ATOMS: atom_id res chain seq x y z
N MET A 1 -17.16 18.15 20.12
CA MET A 1 -15.99 17.64 20.85
C MET A 1 -14.74 18.02 20.05
N PRO A 2 -13.72 18.63 20.65
CA PRO A 2 -12.45 18.84 19.96
C PRO A 2 -11.77 17.47 19.72
N ASN A 3 -11.20 17.28 18.54
CA ASN A 3 -10.53 16.04 18.15
C ASN A 3 -9.31 15.82 19.07
N PRO A 4 -9.22 14.69 19.80
CA PRO A 4 -8.14 14.45 20.76
C PRO A 4 -6.78 14.19 20.08
N PHE A 5 -6.76 14.00 18.76
CA PHE A 5 -5.54 13.79 18.00
C PHE A 5 -5.11 15.09 17.32
N PRO A 6 -3.99 15.71 17.74
CA PRO A 6 -3.45 16.86 17.03
C PRO A 6 -3.05 16.43 15.61
N ALA A 7 -3.36 17.27 14.62
CA ALA A 7 -2.99 17.05 13.22
C ALA A 7 -1.47 16.90 13.00
N ALA A 8 -0.66 17.11 14.03
CA ALA A 8 0.78 16.86 14.04
C ALA A 8 1.17 15.36 14.17
N VAL A 9 0.24 14.47 14.50
CA VAL A 9 0.44 12.99 14.51
C VAL A 9 -0.17 12.37 13.24
N THR A 10 -0.11 13.06 12.10
CA THR A 10 -0.82 12.65 10.86
C THR A 10 -0.05 11.67 10.00
N ALA A 11 1.10 11.20 10.47
CA ALA A 11 2.08 10.58 9.62
C ALA A 11 2.40 9.16 10.14
N LEU A 12 1.88 8.12 9.48
CA LEU A 12 2.18 6.69 9.75
C LEU A 12 3.69 6.48 9.99
N PRO A 13 4.17 5.91 11.11
CA PRO A 13 5.60 5.74 11.36
C PRO A 13 6.34 5.11 10.17
N ALA A 14 7.57 5.53 9.86
CA ALA A 14 8.28 5.07 8.66
C ALA A 14 8.37 3.53 8.60
N ALA A 15 8.64 2.87 9.74
CA ALA A 15 8.61 1.41 9.86
C ALA A 15 7.29 0.79 9.40
N ARG A 16 6.15 1.42 9.68
CA ARG A 16 4.82 0.95 9.24
C ARG A 16 4.63 1.07 7.73
N LEU A 17 5.25 2.05 7.08
CA LEU A 17 5.20 2.16 5.62
C LEU A 17 5.98 1.04 4.94
N TYR A 18 7.15 0.66 5.48
CA TYR A 18 7.89 -0.52 5.00
C TYR A 18 7.08 -1.81 5.18
N GLU A 19 6.45 -2.01 6.35
CA GLU A 19 5.57 -3.17 6.57
C GLU A 19 4.42 -3.23 5.55
N ILE A 20 3.76 -2.10 5.28
CA ILE A 20 2.66 -2.03 4.31
C ILE A 20 3.18 -2.31 2.90
N HIS A 21 4.32 -1.72 2.52
CA HIS A 21 4.96 -1.97 1.23
C HIS A 21 5.22 -3.46 1.03
N ASP A 22 5.83 -4.12 2.01
CA ASP A 22 6.18 -5.54 1.93
C ASP A 22 4.92 -6.41 1.86
N CYS A 23 3.88 -6.10 2.64
CA CYS A 23 2.60 -6.79 2.55
C CYS A 23 1.97 -6.67 1.15
N LEU A 24 2.02 -5.48 0.54
CA LEU A 24 1.46 -5.23 -0.79
C LEU A 24 2.27 -5.94 -1.88
N ALA A 25 3.60 -5.98 -1.76
CA ALA A 25 4.47 -6.72 -2.66
C ALA A 25 4.18 -8.23 -2.58
N LEU A 26 4.13 -8.79 -1.37
CA LEU A 26 3.78 -10.19 -1.14
C LEU A 26 2.39 -10.54 -1.67
N ALA A 27 1.40 -9.64 -1.53
CA ALA A 27 0.07 -9.88 -2.08
C ALA A 27 0.06 -9.90 -3.62
N LEU A 28 0.90 -9.10 -4.29
CA LEU A 28 1.04 -9.12 -5.74
C LEU A 28 1.71 -10.41 -6.22
N ASP A 29 2.74 -10.88 -5.52
CA ASP A 29 3.43 -12.12 -5.85
C ASP A 29 2.54 -13.33 -5.59
N ALA A 30 1.86 -13.37 -4.43
CA ALA A 30 0.96 -14.46 -4.07
C ALA A 30 -0.26 -14.58 -5.00
N THR A 31 -0.68 -13.48 -5.62
CA THR A 31 -1.77 -13.47 -6.61
C THR A 31 -1.28 -13.66 -8.03
N GLU A 32 0.03 -13.81 -8.26
CA GLU A 32 0.58 -14.09 -9.58
C GLU A 32 0.25 -15.51 -10.03
N ARG A 33 -0.19 -15.65 -11.28
CA ARG A 33 -0.42 -16.96 -11.90
C ARG A 33 -0.08 -16.93 -13.38
N PRO A 34 0.31 -18.07 -13.96
CA PRO A 34 0.65 -18.19 -15.39
C PRO A 34 -0.55 -18.08 -16.33
N GLY A 35 -1.79 -18.18 -15.83
CA GLY A 35 -3.01 -18.09 -16.62
C GLY A 35 -3.55 -16.66 -16.80
N ARG A 36 -4.65 -16.52 -17.55
CA ARG A 36 -5.38 -15.25 -17.58
C ARG A 36 -6.05 -15.00 -16.23
N TYR A 37 -5.90 -13.79 -15.73
CA TYR A 37 -6.69 -13.26 -14.62
C TYR A 37 -8.13 -13.02 -15.06
N SER A 38 -9.10 -13.37 -14.22
CA SER A 38 -10.47 -12.86 -14.36
C SER A 38 -10.50 -11.33 -14.21
N GLN A 39 -11.59 -10.71 -14.63
CA GLN A 39 -11.73 -9.26 -14.56
C GLN A 39 -11.55 -8.73 -13.12
N SER A 40 -12.17 -9.38 -12.13
CA SER A 40 -12.07 -8.98 -10.72
C SER A 40 -10.64 -9.08 -10.20
N GLU A 41 -9.90 -10.12 -10.58
CA GLU A 41 -8.50 -10.30 -10.17
C GLU A 41 -7.58 -9.28 -10.82
N ARG A 42 -7.82 -8.92 -12.09
CA ARG A 42 -7.10 -7.82 -12.75
C ARG A 42 -7.33 -6.49 -12.04
N GLU A 43 -8.57 -6.22 -11.66
CA GLU A 43 -8.95 -4.99 -10.98
C GLU A 43 -8.34 -4.92 -9.57
N ALA A 44 -8.45 -6.00 -8.80
CA ALA A 44 -7.81 -6.11 -7.48
C ALA A 44 -6.30 -5.90 -7.57
N ARG A 45 -5.61 -6.54 -8.52
CA ARG A 45 -4.17 -6.34 -8.77
C ARG A 45 -3.85 -4.90 -9.20
N SER A 46 -4.74 -4.24 -9.94
CA SER A 46 -4.59 -2.83 -10.30
C SER A 46 -4.61 -1.93 -9.06
N TYR A 47 -5.55 -2.15 -8.13
CA TYR A 47 -5.60 -1.43 -6.87
C TYR A 47 -4.37 -1.70 -6.00
N LEU A 48 -3.92 -2.96 -5.89
CA LEU A 48 -2.70 -3.31 -5.17
C LEU A 48 -1.46 -2.61 -5.74
N ARG A 49 -1.26 -2.64 -7.06
CA ARG A 49 -0.17 -1.91 -7.73
C ARG A 49 -0.23 -0.41 -7.48
N THR A 50 -1.43 0.15 -7.42
CA THR A 50 -1.63 1.59 -7.18
C THR A 50 -1.30 1.94 -5.73
N ALA A 51 -1.77 1.16 -4.76
CA ALA A 51 -1.40 1.31 -3.35
C ALA A 51 0.11 1.17 -3.13
N LEU A 52 0.77 0.24 -3.82
CA LEU A 52 2.23 0.06 -3.75
C LEU A 52 2.99 1.30 -4.25
N ARG A 53 2.55 1.90 -5.37
CA ARG A 53 3.14 3.16 -5.87
C ARG A 53 2.94 4.32 -4.91
N HIS A 54 1.75 4.46 -4.32
CA HIS A 54 1.50 5.52 -3.33
C HIS A 54 2.33 5.33 -2.06
N THR A 55 2.50 4.10 -1.59
CA THR A 55 3.32 3.81 -0.42
C THR A 55 4.80 4.09 -0.67
N LEU A 56 5.34 3.69 -1.84
CA LEU A 56 6.69 4.08 -2.26
C LEU A 56 6.88 5.60 -2.26
N HIS A 57 5.94 6.35 -2.84
CA HIS A 57 6.01 7.81 -2.84
C HIS A 57 5.99 8.41 -1.42
N LEU A 58 5.19 7.86 -0.51
CA LEU A 58 5.17 8.27 0.90
C LEU A 58 6.47 7.92 1.65
N MET A 59 7.15 6.85 1.25
CA MET A 59 8.46 6.48 1.79
C MET A 59 9.57 7.42 1.28
N GLU A 60 9.57 7.74 -0.02
CA GLU A 60 10.51 8.68 -0.65
C GLU A 60 10.38 10.10 -0.07
N THR A 61 9.16 10.60 0.12
CA THR A 61 8.92 11.92 0.71
C THR A 61 9.31 12.05 2.19
N ARG A 62 9.70 10.95 2.82
CA ARG A 62 10.12 10.89 4.23
C ARG A 62 11.59 10.57 4.44
N ALA A 63 12.28 10.09 3.41
CA ALA A 63 13.72 9.84 3.42
C ALA A 63 14.49 11.17 3.34
#